data_AF-A0A3D5RP27-F1
#
_entry.id   AF-A0A3D5RP27-F1
#
_cell.length_a   1.000
_cell.length_b   1.000
_cell.length_c   1.000
_cell.angle_alpha   90.00
_cell.angle_beta   90.00
_cell.angle_gamma   90.00
#
_symmetry.space_group_name_H-M   'P 1'
#
loop_
_entity.id
_entity.type
_entity.pdbx_description
1 polymer ?
#
loop_
_entity_poly.entity_id
_entity_poly.type
_entity_poly.pdbx_seq_one_letter_code
_entity_poly.pdbx_strand_id
1 'polypeptide(L)'
;MAKGLEIALAGILLAIGLTQIYASSLWMTYYRRIAESGERGVRLHGLLTLTIGTLVLRLHWVWSGAAVILSLLGVLMLVEGLLCIFIPKLGVNSLQTLDEASKARTLFFTGVLMIIVAGVLAGTLFLTA
;
A
#
# COMPACT_ATOMS: atom_id res chain seq x y z
N MET A 1 -5.04 2.28 22.89
CA MET A 1 -4.46 3.05 21.76
C MET A 1 -4.31 2.20 20.49
N ALA A 2 -3.73 1.00 20.56
CA ALA A 2 -3.54 0.09 19.40
C ALA A 2 -4.84 -0.27 18.65
N LYS A 3 -5.92 -0.67 19.34
CA LYS A 3 -7.17 -1.08 18.68
C LYS A 3 -7.80 0.02 17.80
N GLY A 4 -7.80 1.28 18.24
CA GLY A 4 -8.35 2.40 17.45
C GLY A 4 -7.56 2.66 16.17
N LEU A 5 -6.24 2.52 16.22
CA LEU A 5 -5.37 2.60 15.06
C LEU A 5 -5.61 1.43 14.09
N GLU A 6 -5.77 0.22 14.60
CA GLU A 6 -6.06 -0.97 13.78
C GLU A 6 -7.41 -0.84 13.05
N ILE A 7 -8.44 -0.31 13.72
CA ILE A 7 -9.73 -0.01 13.09
C ILE A 7 -9.56 1.01 11.96
N ALA A 8 -8.83 2.10 12.23
CA ALA A 8 -8.59 3.14 11.22
C ALA A 8 -7.81 2.59 10.01
N LEU A 9 -6.76 1.80 10.26
CA LEU A 9 -5.97 1.15 9.21
C LEU A 9 -6.78 0.14 8.42
N ALA A 10 -7.62 -0.68 9.08
CA ALA A 10 -8.53 -1.59 8.39
C ALA A 10 -9.51 -0.84 7.47
N GLY A 11 -10.06 0.30 7.93
CA GLY A 11 -10.91 1.16 7.12
C GLY A 11 -10.19 1.75 5.89
N ILE A 12 -8.94 2.20 6.07
CA ILE A 12 -8.10 2.70 4.98
C ILE A 12 -7.80 1.59 3.96
N LEU A 13 -7.42 0.40 4.42
CA LEU A 13 -7.13 -0.75 3.55
C LEU A 13 -8.37 -1.20 2.78
N LEU A 14 -9.55 -1.19 3.42
CA LEU A 14 -10.81 -1.47 2.74
C LEU A 14 -11.09 -0.43 1.65
N ALA A 15 -10.93 0.86 1.93
CA ALA A 15 -11.14 1.92 0.96
C ALA A 15 -10.15 1.84 -0.23
N ILE A 16 -8.86 1.58 0.05
CA ILE A 16 -7.85 1.34 -0.98
C ILE A 16 -8.24 0.12 -1.82
N GLY A 17 -8.59 -0.99 -1.20
CA GLY A 17 -8.95 -2.22 -1.91
C GLY A 17 -10.18 -2.04 -2.82
N LEU A 18 -11.23 -1.39 -2.32
CA LEU A 18 -12.42 -1.06 -3.09
C LEU A 18 -12.09 -0.14 -4.27
N THR A 19 -11.29 0.91 -4.06
CA THR A 19 -10.91 1.82 -5.16
C THR A 19 -9.98 1.15 -6.17
N GLN A 20 -9.13 0.21 -5.78
CA GLN A 20 -8.31 -0.54 -6.72
C GLN A 20 -9.13 -1.49 -7.60
N ILE A 21 -10.22 -2.05 -7.08
CA ILE A 21 -11.13 -2.93 -7.85
C ILE A 21 -12.11 -2.11 -8.70
N TYR A 22 -12.85 -1.19 -8.08
CA TYR A 22 -13.99 -0.51 -8.71
C TYR A 22 -13.62 0.83 -9.36
N ALA A 23 -12.50 1.44 -8.96
CA ALA A 23 -12.01 2.72 -9.50
C ALA A 23 -10.56 2.60 -10.00
N SER A 24 -10.21 1.44 -10.58
CA SER A 24 -8.86 1.12 -11.04
C SER A 24 -8.27 2.17 -12.00
N SER A 25 -9.11 2.85 -12.80
CA SER A 25 -8.72 3.93 -13.71
C SER A 25 -8.08 5.13 -13.02
N LEU A 26 -8.45 5.43 -11.77
CA LEU A 26 -7.83 6.48 -10.96
C LEU A 26 -6.39 6.10 -10.61
N TRP A 27 -6.18 4.86 -10.17
CA TRP A 27 -4.86 4.33 -9.84
C TRP A 27 -3.97 4.22 -11.07
N MET A 28 -4.52 3.75 -12.20
CA MET A 28 -3.81 3.72 -13.48
C MET A 28 -3.37 5.12 -13.92
N THR A 29 -4.24 6.12 -13.75
CA THR A 29 -3.90 7.52 -14.06
C THR A 29 -2.82 8.07 -13.13
N TYR A 30 -2.89 7.75 -11.84
CA TYR A 30 -1.86 8.10 -10.87
C TYR A 30 -0.49 7.51 -11.25
N TYR A 31 -0.42 6.20 -11.52
CA TYR A 31 0.82 5.52 -11.88
C TYR A 31 1.38 5.99 -13.21
N ARG A 32 0.52 6.27 -14.19
CA ARG A 32 0.92 6.90 -15.45
C ARG A 32 1.58 8.27 -15.23
N ARG A 33 1.00 9.13 -14.39
CA ARG A 33 1.58 10.45 -14.06
C ARG A 33 2.94 10.33 -13.37
N ILE A 34 3.11 9.32 -12.50
CA ILE A 34 4.41 9.01 -11.90
C ILE A 34 5.41 8.62 -12.98
N ALA A 35 5.03 7.71 -13.88
CA ALA A 35 5.87 7.22 -14.96
C ALA A 35 6.29 8.35 -15.94
N GLU A 36 5.35 9.21 -16.31
CA GLU A 36 5.58 10.39 -17.16
C GLU A 36 6.53 11.41 -16.51
N SER A 37 6.52 11.49 -15.17
CA SER A 37 7.40 12.36 -14.38
C SER A 37 8.81 11.77 -14.18
N GLY A 38 9.08 10.58 -14.72
CA GLY A 38 10.36 9.88 -14.62
C GLY A 38 10.85 9.69 -13.19
N GLU A 39 12.17 9.80 -12.98
CA GLU A 39 12.76 9.58 -11.64
C GLU A 39 12.26 10.58 -10.59
N ARG A 40 11.85 11.80 -10.99
CA ARG A 40 11.32 12.79 -10.04
C ARG A 40 9.97 12.36 -9.47
N GLY A 41 9.08 11.85 -10.32
CA GLY A 41 7.80 11.30 -9.89
C GLY A 41 7.98 10.13 -8.94
N VAL A 42 8.87 9.20 -9.28
CA VAL A 42 9.17 8.03 -8.45
C VAL A 42 9.75 8.41 -7.10
N ARG A 43 10.66 9.40 -7.03
CA ARG A 43 11.19 9.89 -5.75
C ARG A 43 10.11 10.51 -4.86
N LEU A 44 9.20 11.29 -5.44
CA LEU A 44 8.07 11.88 -4.70
C LEU A 44 7.11 10.82 -4.16
N HIS A 45 6.80 9.81 -4.99
CA HIS A 45 6.06 8.64 -4.54
C HIS A 45 6.80 7.93 -3.40
N GLY A 46 8.10 7.70 -3.55
CA GLY A 46 8.94 7.09 -2.52
C GLY A 46 8.94 7.85 -1.19
N LEU A 47 9.00 9.19 -1.21
CA LEU A 47 8.90 10.01 0.01
C LEU A 47 7.54 9.86 0.70
N LEU A 48 6.45 9.83 -0.07
CA LEU A 48 5.11 9.61 0.46
C LEU A 48 4.99 8.22 1.10
N THR A 49 5.41 7.18 0.38
CA THR A 49 5.37 5.79 0.83
C THR A 49 6.25 5.57 2.06
N LEU A 50 7.47 6.14 2.07
CA LEU A 50 8.38 6.10 3.22
C LEU A 50 7.78 6.78 4.46
N THR A 51 7.17 7.95 4.28
CA THR A 51 6.53 8.71 5.37
C THR A 51 5.40 7.90 5.99
N ILE A 52 4.51 7.35 5.15
CA ILE A 52 3.38 6.56 5.63
C ILE A 52 3.89 5.26 6.30
N GLY A 53 4.82 4.54 5.68
CA GLY A 53 5.41 3.32 6.25
C GLY A 53 6.06 3.57 7.61
N THR A 54 6.80 4.67 7.75
CA THR A 54 7.42 5.06 9.02
C THR A 54 6.38 5.37 10.09
N LEU A 55 5.30 6.08 9.73
CA LEU A 55 4.19 6.35 10.66
C LEU A 55 3.49 5.06 11.09
N VAL A 56 3.20 4.15 10.15
CA VAL A 56 2.61 2.84 10.46
C VAL A 56 3.49 2.08 11.44
N LEU A 57 4.78 1.94 11.17
CA LEU A 57 5.70 1.21 12.06
C LEU A 57 5.87 1.89 13.43
N ARG A 58 5.91 3.23 13.47
CA ARG A 58 6.05 3.97 14.72
C ARG A 58 4.84 3.82 15.62
N LEU A 59 3.65 3.72 15.03
CA LEU A 59 2.37 3.64 15.71
C LEU A 59 1.92 2.17 15.93
N HIS A 60 2.43 1.23 15.13
CA HIS A 60 2.03 -0.18 15.11
C HIS A 60 3.24 -1.11 14.88
N TRP A 61 3.93 -1.44 15.98
CA TRP A 61 5.07 -2.38 16.00
C TRP A 61 4.69 -3.68 16.72
N VAL A 62 3.81 -4.48 16.10
CA VAL A 62 3.26 -5.71 16.69
C VAL A 62 3.63 -6.89 15.82
N TRP A 63 4.35 -7.86 16.39
CA TRP A 63 4.87 -9.02 15.65
C TRP A 63 4.16 -10.34 15.98
N SER A 64 2.95 -10.25 16.53
CA SER A 64 2.16 -11.41 16.98
C SER A 64 0.72 -11.34 16.49
N GLY A 65 0.14 -12.50 16.19
CA GLY A 65 -1.26 -12.61 15.74
C GLY A 65 -1.51 -11.97 14.37
N ALA A 66 -2.78 -11.73 14.05
CA ALA A 66 -3.17 -11.14 12.77
C ALA A 66 -2.65 -9.70 12.56
N ALA A 67 -2.41 -8.99 13.66
CA ALA A 67 -1.89 -7.62 13.64
C ALA A 67 -0.49 -7.53 12.99
N VAL A 68 0.26 -8.63 12.90
CA VAL A 68 1.58 -8.65 12.24
C VAL A 68 1.54 -8.19 10.79
N ILE A 69 0.38 -8.36 10.13
CA ILE A 69 0.21 -7.95 8.73
C ILE A 69 0.40 -6.44 8.57
N LEU A 70 -0.02 -5.63 9.55
CA LEU A 70 0.14 -4.18 9.51
C LEU A 70 1.60 -3.76 9.69
N SER A 71 2.34 -4.41 10.59
CA SER A 71 3.78 -4.17 10.73
C SER A 71 4.54 -4.61 9.48
N LEU A 72 4.19 -5.75 8.87
CA LEU A 72 4.77 -6.17 7.59
C LEU A 72 4.48 -5.19 6.46
N LEU A 73 3.26 -4.65 6.38
CA LEU A 73 2.90 -3.62 5.41
C LEU A 73 3.72 -2.35 5.63
N GLY A 74 3.88 -1.92 6.89
CA GLY A 74 4.73 -0.78 7.23
C GLY A 74 6.20 -0.97 6.81
N VAL A 75 6.75 -2.18 7.00
CA VAL A 75 8.10 -2.52 6.53
C VAL A 75 8.17 -2.50 5.02
N LEU A 76 7.19 -3.09 4.33
CA LEU A 76 7.15 -3.10 2.86
C LEU A 76 7.12 -1.68 2.30
N MET A 77 6.29 -0.80 2.85
CA MET A 77 6.21 0.61 2.47
C MET A 77 7.53 1.36 2.73
N LEU A 78 8.19 1.06 3.85
CA LEU A 78 9.50 1.64 4.16
C LEU A 78 10.55 1.19 3.14
N VAL A 79 10.60 -0.11 2.82
CA VAL A 79 11.53 -0.65 1.81
C VAL A 79 11.22 -0.08 0.42
N GLU A 80 9.97 -0.07 0.01
CA GLU A 80 9.53 0.52 -1.27
C GLU A 80 9.91 1.99 -1.35
N GLY A 81 9.63 2.77 -0.30
CA GLY A 81 10.00 4.17 -0.21
C GLY A 81 11.50 4.40 -0.37
N LEU A 82 12.33 3.61 0.31
CA LEU A 82 13.79 3.66 0.17
C LEU A 82 14.24 3.29 -1.25
N LEU A 83 13.70 2.22 -1.84
CA LEU A 83 14.02 1.81 -3.21
C LEU A 83 13.64 2.89 -4.22
N CYS A 84 12.46 3.50 -4.10
CA CYS A 84 12.02 4.58 -4.97
C CYS A 84 12.86 5.86 -4.82
N ILE A 85 13.39 6.15 -3.63
CA ILE A 85 14.23 7.34 -3.39
C ILE A 85 15.65 7.13 -3.92
N PHE A 86 16.29 6.01 -3.54
CA PHE A 86 17.70 5.76 -3.82
C PHE A 86 17.94 5.07 -5.17
N ILE A 87 16.98 4.29 -5.66
CA ILE A 87 17.07 3.52 -6.91
C ILE A 87 15.81 3.77 -7.78
N PRO A 88 15.48 5.04 -8.12
CA PRO A 88 14.24 5.39 -8.80
C PRO A 88 14.08 4.72 -10.17
N LYS A 89 15.20 4.34 -10.81
CA LYS A 89 15.21 3.61 -12.09
C LYS A 89 14.40 2.31 -12.03
N LEU A 90 14.40 1.62 -10.89
CA LEU A 90 13.59 0.41 -10.71
C LEU A 90 12.09 0.74 -10.80
N GLY A 91 11.65 1.81 -10.13
CA GLY A 91 10.26 2.25 -10.17
C GLY A 91 9.84 2.75 -11.54
N VAL A 92 10.68 3.54 -12.22
CA VAL A 92 10.40 4.01 -13.59
C VAL A 92 10.24 2.83 -14.54
N ASN A 93 11.20 1.90 -14.51
CA ASN A 93 11.15 0.70 -15.36
C ASN A 93 9.90 -0.11 -15.07
N SER A 94 9.60 -0.42 -13.80
CA SER A 94 8.41 -1.20 -13.44
C SER A 94 7.11 -0.58 -13.93
N LEU A 95 6.99 0.75 -13.91
CA LEU A 95 5.79 1.46 -14.35
C LEU A 95 5.67 1.56 -15.88
N GLN A 96 6.80 1.56 -16.59
CA GLN A 96 6.84 1.69 -18.05
C GLN A 96 6.81 0.34 -18.78
N THR A 97 7.36 -0.73 -18.19
CA THR A 97 7.51 -2.03 -18.87
C THR A 97 6.26 -2.89 -18.86
N LEU A 98 5.37 -2.71 -17.88
CA LEU A 98 4.14 -3.49 -17.79
C LEU A 98 3.10 -2.96 -18.77
N ASP A 99 2.42 -3.86 -19.48
CA ASP A 99 1.25 -3.52 -20.27
C ASP A 99 0.05 -3.15 -19.37
N GLU A 100 -0.92 -2.47 -19.95
CA GLU A 100 -2.09 -1.96 -19.21
C GLU A 100 -2.95 -3.08 -18.61
N ALA A 101 -3.05 -4.24 -19.27
CA ALA A 101 -3.83 -5.37 -18.75
C ALA A 101 -3.13 -6.02 -17.56
N SER A 102 -1.80 -6.15 -17.59
CA SER A 102 -1.00 -6.61 -16.45
C SER A 102 -1.12 -5.66 -15.26
N LYS A 103 -1.04 -4.34 -15.48
CA LYS A 103 -1.23 -3.34 -14.41
C LYS A 103 -2.63 -3.41 -13.80
N ALA A 104 -3.68 -3.50 -14.62
CA ALA A 104 -5.05 -3.62 -14.16
C ALA A 104 -5.27 -4.90 -13.35
N ARG A 105 -4.65 -6.01 -13.78
CA ARG A 105 -4.68 -7.29 -13.06
C ARG A 105 -3.96 -7.20 -11.72
N THR A 106 -2.79 -6.56 -11.68
CA THR A 106 -2.06 -6.31 -10.42
C THR A 106 -2.92 -5.48 -9.47
N LEU A 107 -3.54 -4.40 -9.94
CA LEU A 107 -4.47 -3.58 -9.16
C LEU A 107 -5.65 -4.39 -8.60
N PHE A 108 -6.24 -5.26 -9.41
CA PHE A 108 -7.33 -6.10 -8.95
C PHE A 108 -6.87 -7.05 -7.83
N PHE A 109 -5.76 -7.76 -8.01
CA PHE A 109 -5.25 -8.69 -7.01
C PHE A 109 -4.78 -7.98 -5.74
N THR A 110 -4.10 -6.85 -5.85
CA THR A 110 -3.75 -6.04 -4.69
C THR A 110 -5.01 -5.55 -4.00
N GLY A 111 -6.04 -5.16 -4.75
CA GLY A 111 -7.31 -4.70 -4.19
C GLY A 111 -8.02 -5.78 -3.39
N VAL A 112 -8.11 -7.00 -3.93
CA VAL A 112 -8.63 -8.18 -3.23
C VAL A 112 -7.83 -8.46 -1.96
N LEU A 113 -6.50 -8.44 -2.06
CA LEU A 113 -5.62 -8.66 -0.91
C LEU A 113 -5.88 -7.63 0.19
N MET A 114 -6.00 -6.33 -0.14
CA MET A 114 -6.27 -5.28 0.84
C MET A 114 -7.63 -5.45 1.54
N ILE A 115 -8.66 -5.89 0.81
CA ILE A 115 -9.97 -6.21 1.39
C ILE A 115 -9.87 -7.40 2.35
N ILE A 116 -9.17 -8.46 1.96
CA ILE A 116 -8.97 -9.63 2.83
C ILE A 116 -8.25 -9.23 4.12
N VAL A 117 -7.16 -8.45 4.01
CA VAL A 117 -6.41 -7.98 5.18
C VAL A 117 -7.29 -7.11 6.07
N ALA A 118 -8.06 -6.19 5.51
CA ALA A 118 -9.02 -5.38 6.26
C ALA A 118 -10.05 -6.24 7.00
N GLY A 119 -10.59 -7.26 6.34
CA GLY A 119 -11.55 -8.21 6.92
C GLY A 119 -10.96 -9.04 8.05
N VAL A 120 -9.73 -9.54 7.89
CA VAL A 120 -9.01 -10.29 8.93
C VAL A 120 -8.78 -9.41 10.16
N LEU A 121 -8.30 -8.17 9.97
CA LEU A 121 -8.08 -7.22 11.06
C LEU A 121 -9.39 -6.91 11.79
N ALA A 122 -10.45 -6.58 11.05
CA ALA A 122 -11.77 -6.34 11.61
C ALA A 122 -12.30 -7.56 12.40
N GLY A 123 -12.18 -8.77 11.83
CA GLY A 123 -12.60 -10.02 12.48
C GLY A 123 -11.89 -10.26 13.82
N THR A 124 -10.57 -10.03 13.88
CA THR A 124 -9.83 -10.15 15.15
C THR A 124 -10.22 -9.11 16.20
N LEU A 125 -10.69 -7.93 15.77
CA LEU A 125 -11.18 -6.89 16.67
C LEU A 125 -12.55 -7.25 17.26
N PHE A 126 -13.46 -7.83 16.45
CA PHE A 126 -14.79 -8.26 16.92
C PHE A 126 -14.76 -9.52 17.79
N LEU A 127 -13.82 -10.44 17.55
CA LEU A 127 -13.70 -11.69 18.35
C LEU A 127 -12.97 -11.48 19.69
N THR A 128 -12.35 -10.33 19.90
CA THR A 128 -11.60 -9.98 21.14
C THR A 128 -12.18 -8.76 21.87
N ALA A 129 -13.39 -8.35 21.50
CA ALA A 129 -14.20 -7.33 22.17
C ALA A 129 -15.27 -8.01 23.03
#